data_AF-A0A5C7T3P7-F1
#
_entry.id   AF-A0A5C7T3P7-F1
#
_cell.length_a   1.000
_cell.length_b   1.000
_cell.length_c   1.000
_cell.angle_alpha   90.00
_cell.angle_beta   90.00
_cell.angle_gamma   90.00
#
_symmetry.space_group_name_H-M   'P 1'
#
loop_
_entity.id
_entity.type
_entity.pdbx_description
1 polymer ?
#
loop_
_entity_poly.entity_id
_entity_poly.type
_entity_poly.pdbx_seq_one_letter_code
_entity_poly.pdbx_strand_id
1 'polypeptide(L)'
;MTVNFATCDFCDAFKNDTSGAFRVLPPVFRDFGQVRKFCGPVQTVKCYEDNSLVKAAVDSVGYVETPEGRVGKVLVVDGGASLRRALLGGNLGAAAARNGWAGVVIDGCVRDTAELAGHAVGIRALAPMPWPTEKRNEGQSQVAVQIQGVWVYPGDWLYADEDGIVVSSKPL
;
A
#
# COMPACT_ATOMS: atom_id res chain seq x y z
N MET A 1 0.47 -10.45 16.45
CA MET A 1 1.15 -11.57 15.78
C MET A 1 2.39 -11.02 15.10
N THR A 2 3.56 -11.56 15.38
CA THR A 2 4.77 -11.25 14.62
C THR A 2 4.57 -11.80 13.22
N VAL A 3 4.62 -10.92 12.24
CA VAL A 3 4.45 -11.26 10.83
C VAL A 3 5.74 -11.94 10.36
N ASN A 4 5.73 -13.28 10.28
CA ASN A 4 6.90 -14.08 9.95
C ASN A 4 6.79 -14.60 8.50
N PHE A 5 7.28 -13.81 7.56
CA PHE A 5 7.50 -14.20 6.16
C PHE A 5 8.81 -13.58 5.66
N ALA A 6 9.30 -13.93 4.48
CA ALA A 6 10.28 -13.13 3.76
C ALA A 6 9.87 -13.06 2.29
N THR A 7 9.91 -11.88 1.68
CA THR A 7 9.54 -11.72 0.26
C THR A 7 10.48 -12.52 -0.64
N CYS A 8 11.77 -12.61 -0.29
CA CYS A 8 12.75 -13.46 -0.95
C CYS A 8 12.37 -14.94 -0.91
N ASP A 9 11.90 -15.47 0.22
CA ASP A 9 11.47 -16.88 0.33
C ASP A 9 10.28 -17.17 -0.58
N PHE A 10 9.33 -16.22 -0.68
CA PHE A 10 8.22 -16.33 -1.63
C PHE A 10 8.71 -16.31 -3.08
N CYS A 11 9.63 -15.40 -3.42
CA CYS A 11 10.23 -15.37 -4.75
C CYS A 11 10.90 -16.71 -5.09
N ASP A 12 11.63 -17.33 -4.17
CA ASP A 12 12.24 -18.64 -4.41
C ASP A 12 11.21 -19.76 -4.64
N ALA A 13 10.10 -19.73 -3.89
CA ALA A 13 9.01 -20.69 -4.03
C ALA A 13 8.23 -20.52 -5.35
N PHE A 14 8.07 -19.28 -5.83
CA PHE A 14 7.20 -18.94 -6.96
C PHE A 14 7.95 -18.48 -8.23
N LYS A 15 9.28 -18.52 -8.29
CA LYS A 15 10.08 -18.04 -9.44
C LYS A 15 9.76 -18.66 -10.79
N ASN A 16 9.15 -19.84 -10.80
CA ASN A 16 8.73 -20.55 -12.02
C ASN A 16 7.23 -20.39 -12.32
N ASP A 17 6.49 -19.62 -11.52
CA ASP A 17 5.07 -19.35 -11.76
C ASP A 17 4.91 -18.42 -12.97
N THR A 18 4.21 -18.93 -14.00
CA THR A 18 3.85 -18.16 -15.20
C THR A 18 2.35 -17.88 -15.29
N SER A 19 1.56 -18.26 -14.28
CA SER A 19 0.11 -18.03 -14.25
C SER A 19 -0.25 -16.56 -14.09
N GLY A 20 0.70 -15.74 -13.66
CA GLY A 20 0.48 -14.35 -13.28
C GLY A 20 -0.18 -14.22 -11.91
N ALA A 21 -0.35 -15.30 -11.13
CA ALA A 21 -0.92 -15.29 -9.79
C ALA A 21 0.05 -14.76 -8.72
N PHE A 22 1.35 -14.98 -8.88
CA PHE A 22 2.41 -14.33 -8.09
C PHE A 22 3.12 -13.26 -8.92
N ARG A 23 3.34 -12.09 -8.32
CA ARG A 23 3.90 -10.90 -8.99
C ARG A 23 4.85 -10.17 -8.04
N VAL A 24 5.89 -9.56 -8.57
CA VAL A 24 6.86 -8.77 -7.80
C VAL A 24 6.79 -7.33 -8.29
N LEU A 25 6.59 -6.37 -7.37
CA LEU A 25 6.64 -4.96 -7.75
C LEU A 25 8.10 -4.51 -7.97
N PRO A 26 8.36 -3.59 -8.92
CA PRO A 26 9.70 -3.03 -9.09
C PRO A 26 10.25 -2.35 -7.82
N PRO A 27 11.57 -2.38 -7.60
CA PRO A 27 12.21 -1.88 -6.37
C PRO A 27 12.38 -0.36 -6.37
N VAL A 28 11.30 0.38 -6.66
CA VAL A 28 11.28 1.86 -6.72
C VAL A 28 10.66 2.49 -5.48
N PHE A 29 10.06 1.68 -4.60
CA PHE A 29 9.37 2.15 -3.41
C PHE A 29 10.32 2.33 -2.23
N ARG A 30 10.26 3.50 -1.62
CA ARG A 30 10.94 3.85 -0.38
C ARG A 30 10.03 3.66 0.81
N ASP A 31 10.60 3.36 1.96
CA ASP A 31 9.88 3.25 3.22
C ASP A 31 9.76 4.63 3.91
N PHE A 32 8.55 4.93 4.39
CA PHE A 32 8.25 6.14 5.16
C PHE A 32 7.51 5.87 6.47
N GLY A 33 7.23 4.61 6.83
CA GLY A 33 6.41 4.24 7.98
C GLY A 33 7.24 3.67 9.13
N GLN A 34 6.62 3.50 10.30
CA GLN A 34 7.30 2.82 11.42
C GLN A 34 7.40 1.31 11.17
N VAL A 35 6.37 0.72 10.56
CA VAL A 35 6.30 -0.73 10.33
C VAL A 35 7.00 -1.05 9.02
N ARG A 36 8.18 -1.69 9.13
CA ARG A 36 8.99 -2.07 7.96
C ARG A 36 8.45 -3.29 7.24
N LYS A 37 7.73 -4.16 7.95
CA LYS A 37 7.25 -5.45 7.47
C LYS A 37 5.76 -5.60 7.71
N PHE A 38 4.99 -5.72 6.64
CA PHE A 38 3.53 -5.77 6.70
C PHE A 38 2.94 -6.56 5.54
N CYS A 39 1.74 -7.10 5.76
CA CYS A 39 0.99 -7.78 4.71
C CYS A 39 -0.50 -7.71 4.97
N GLY A 40 -1.28 -8.03 3.95
CA GLY A 40 -2.72 -8.18 4.08
C GLY A 40 -3.47 -8.15 2.75
N PRO A 41 -4.79 -8.38 2.79
CA PRO A 41 -5.64 -8.25 1.62
C PRO A 41 -5.67 -6.80 1.13
N VAL A 42 -5.66 -6.64 -0.19
CA VAL A 42 -5.51 -5.37 -0.88
C VAL A 42 -6.87 -4.71 -1.09
N GLN A 43 -6.90 -3.42 -0.79
CA GLN A 43 -7.91 -2.48 -1.26
C GLN A 43 -7.23 -1.48 -2.19
N THR A 44 -7.83 -1.23 -3.35
CA THR A 44 -7.23 -0.34 -4.36
C THR A 44 -7.91 1.01 -4.44
N VAL A 45 -7.13 2.04 -4.76
CA VAL A 45 -7.61 3.35 -5.18
C VAL A 45 -6.82 3.76 -6.42
N LYS A 46 -7.51 4.27 -7.44
CA LYS A 46 -6.92 4.90 -8.60
C LYS A 46 -7.28 6.38 -8.60
N CYS A 47 -6.28 7.25 -8.62
CA CYS A 47 -6.46 8.69 -8.68
C CYS A 47 -5.30 9.35 -9.40
N TYR A 48 -5.42 10.66 -9.68
CA TYR A 48 -4.34 11.44 -10.27
C TYR A 48 -4.30 12.82 -9.63
N GLU A 49 -3.30 13.03 -8.78
CA GLU A 49 -3.08 14.31 -8.07
C GLU A 49 -4.27 14.81 -7.23
N ASP A 50 -5.16 13.88 -6.85
CA ASP A 50 -6.28 14.06 -5.93
C ASP A 50 -6.26 12.92 -4.91
N ASN A 51 -6.29 13.26 -3.62
CA ASN A 51 -6.27 12.30 -2.53
C ASN A 51 -7.61 12.14 -1.80
N SER A 52 -8.72 12.65 -2.35
CA SER A 52 -10.05 12.52 -1.76
C SER A 52 -10.42 11.07 -1.47
N LEU A 53 -10.20 10.15 -2.41
CA LEU A 53 -10.49 8.72 -2.20
C LEU A 53 -9.44 8.02 -1.33
N VAL A 54 -8.19 8.49 -1.33
CA VAL A 54 -7.15 8.00 -0.39
C VAL A 54 -7.57 8.32 1.03
N LYS A 55 -8.02 9.56 1.29
CA LYS A 55 -8.54 9.98 2.60
C LYS A 55 -9.73 9.12 3.02
N ALA A 56 -10.72 8.97 2.13
CA ALA A 56 -11.91 8.16 2.42
C ALA A 56 -11.55 6.70 2.73
N ALA A 57 -10.56 6.13 2.04
CA ALA A 57 -10.08 4.78 2.31
C ALA A 57 -9.42 4.68 3.69
N VAL A 58 -8.44 5.53 4.01
CA VAL A 58 -7.74 5.45 5.32
C VAL A 58 -8.65 5.77 6.50
N ASP A 59 -9.69 6.57 6.30
CA ASP A 59 -10.71 6.85 7.32
C ASP A 59 -11.69 5.69 7.56
N SER A 60 -11.75 4.72 6.63
CA SER A 60 -12.57 3.51 6.77
C SER A 60 -11.87 2.44 7.62
N VAL A 61 -12.62 1.39 7.99
CA VAL A 61 -12.09 0.23 8.71
C VAL A 61 -10.96 -0.41 7.90
N GLY A 62 -9.75 -0.40 8.47
CA GLY A 62 -8.52 -0.84 7.83
C GLY A 62 -8.20 -2.32 8.00
N TYR A 63 -9.13 -3.10 8.54
CA TYR A 63 -8.94 -4.53 8.82
C TYR A 63 -10.17 -5.34 8.41
N VAL A 64 -10.00 -6.66 8.39
CA VAL A 64 -11.08 -7.65 8.29
C VAL A 64 -11.01 -8.58 9.51
N GLU A 65 -12.17 -9.05 9.95
CA GLU A 65 -12.24 -10.07 11.01
C GLU A 65 -12.23 -11.45 10.36
N THR A 66 -11.35 -12.33 10.85
CA THR A 66 -11.23 -13.74 10.41
C THR A 66 -11.43 -14.65 11.63
N PRO A 67 -11.70 -15.96 11.43
CA PRO A 67 -11.77 -16.91 12.56
C PRO A 67 -10.49 -16.92 13.41
N GLU A 68 -9.34 -16.63 12.81
CA GLU A 68 -8.03 -16.58 13.45
C GLU A 68 -7.72 -15.22 14.10
N GLY A 69 -8.60 -14.23 13.90
CA GLY A 69 -8.51 -12.89 14.48
C GLY A 69 -8.52 -11.77 13.44
N ARG A 70 -8.09 -10.58 13.87
CA ARG A 70 -8.10 -9.38 13.03
C ARG A 70 -6.90 -9.34 12.10
N VAL A 71 -7.15 -9.18 10.80
CA VAL A 71 -6.12 -9.02 9.75
C VAL A 71 -6.20 -7.61 9.17
N GLY A 72 -5.11 -6.86 9.25
CA GLY A 72 -5.02 -5.53 8.63
C GLY A 72 -4.99 -5.64 7.10
N LYS A 73 -5.66 -4.71 6.41
CA LYS A 73 -5.65 -4.56 4.96
C LYS A 73 -4.45 -3.72 4.50
N VAL A 74 -4.10 -3.85 3.23
CA VAL A 74 -3.14 -2.96 2.57
C VAL A 74 -3.85 -2.07 1.56
N LEU A 75 -3.71 -0.76 1.69
CA LEU A 75 -4.21 0.19 0.70
C LEU A 75 -3.17 0.36 -0.42
N VAL A 76 -3.53 0.03 -1.65
CA VAL A 76 -2.68 0.22 -2.83
C VAL A 76 -3.25 1.36 -3.67
N VAL A 77 -2.46 2.41 -3.88
CA VAL A 77 -2.87 3.62 -4.58
C VAL A 77 -2.10 3.75 -5.87
N ASP A 78 -2.80 3.65 -7.00
CA ASP A 78 -2.32 4.12 -8.30
C ASP A 78 -2.53 5.63 -8.39
N GLY A 79 -1.45 6.39 -8.16
CA GLY A 79 -1.40 7.84 -8.29
C GLY A 79 -0.88 8.30 -9.66
N GLY A 80 -0.77 7.40 -10.63
CA GLY A 80 -0.15 7.65 -11.93
C GLY A 80 1.35 7.94 -11.86
N ALA A 81 2.04 7.48 -10.80
CA ALA A 81 3.46 7.76 -10.55
C ALA A 81 3.83 9.25 -10.53
N SER A 82 2.86 10.15 -10.32
CA SER A 82 3.13 11.58 -10.30
C SER A 82 3.99 11.94 -9.10
N LEU A 83 5.09 12.63 -9.36
CA LEU A 83 5.96 13.18 -8.33
C LEU A 83 5.66 14.64 -7.99
N ARG A 84 4.58 15.22 -8.55
CA ARG A 84 4.28 16.65 -8.42
C ARG A 84 3.48 17.00 -7.16
N ARG A 85 2.71 16.04 -6.63
CA ARG A 85 1.79 16.24 -5.51
C ARG A 85 1.85 15.04 -4.55
N ALA A 86 1.80 15.29 -3.24
CA ALA A 86 1.75 14.23 -2.23
C ALA A 86 0.32 13.75 -1.96
N LEU A 87 0.10 12.44 -2.10
CA LEU A 87 -1.20 11.79 -1.90
C LEU A 87 -1.47 11.45 -0.43
N LEU A 88 -0.42 11.29 0.38
CA LEU A 88 -0.52 11.01 1.81
C LEU A 88 0.45 11.88 2.60
N GLY A 89 -0.02 12.41 3.73
CA GLY A 89 0.76 13.18 4.71
C GLY A 89 0.42 12.73 6.13
N GLY A 90 0.95 13.43 7.13
CA GLY A 90 0.92 13.03 8.55
C GLY A 90 -0.48 12.62 9.03
N ASN A 91 -1.47 13.50 8.83
CA ASN A 91 -2.86 13.24 9.24
C ASN A 91 -3.46 11.96 8.63
N LEU A 92 -3.18 11.67 7.36
CA LEU A 92 -3.70 10.48 6.68
C LEU A 92 -2.94 9.22 7.14
N GLY A 93 -1.63 9.33 7.38
CA GLY A 93 -0.83 8.24 7.96
C GLY A 93 -1.31 7.88 9.38
N ALA A 94 -1.58 8.90 10.21
CA ALA A 94 -2.15 8.72 11.54
C ALA A 94 -3.54 8.06 11.50
N ALA A 95 -4.38 8.45 10.53
CA ALA A 95 -5.68 7.81 10.31
C ALA A 95 -5.55 6.34 9.92
N ALA A 96 -4.64 6.03 9.00
CA ALA A 96 -4.39 4.65 8.59
C ALA A 96 -3.97 3.77 9.79
N ALA A 97 -3.02 4.24 10.61
CA ALA A 97 -2.59 3.52 11.81
C ALA A 97 -3.74 3.34 12.82
N ARG A 98 -4.48 4.42 13.12
CA ARG A 98 -5.61 4.40 14.07
C ARG A 98 -6.72 3.44 13.63
N ASN A 99 -6.98 3.34 12.34
CA ASN A 99 -8.06 2.51 11.79
C ASN A 99 -7.63 1.07 11.48
N GLY A 100 -6.41 0.67 11.86
CA GLY A 100 -5.94 -0.71 11.81
C GLY A 100 -5.49 -1.20 10.43
N TRP A 101 -5.10 -0.27 9.54
CA TRP A 101 -4.45 -0.65 8.28
C TRP A 101 -3.10 -1.30 8.55
N ALA A 102 -2.78 -2.39 7.83
CA ALA A 102 -1.45 -3.00 7.88
C ALA A 102 -0.41 -2.11 7.16
N GLY A 103 -0.80 -1.53 6.03
CA GLY A 103 0.05 -0.61 5.29
C GLY A 103 -0.64 0.15 4.17
N VAL A 104 0.10 1.11 3.61
CA VAL A 104 -0.28 1.91 2.45
C VAL A 104 0.88 1.90 1.46
N VAL A 105 0.61 1.51 0.21
CA VAL A 105 1.55 1.53 -0.91
C VAL A 105 1.04 2.55 -1.93
N ILE A 106 1.86 3.53 -2.28
CA ILE A 106 1.48 4.65 -3.14
C ILE A 106 2.41 4.71 -4.35
N ASP A 107 1.86 4.49 -5.54
CA ASP A 107 2.51 4.79 -6.80
C ASP A 107 2.45 6.31 -7.08
N GLY A 108 3.26 7.05 -6.32
CA GLY A 108 3.28 8.51 -6.26
C GLY A 108 4.04 9.00 -5.02
N CYS A 109 3.79 10.24 -4.61
CA CYS A 109 4.51 10.87 -3.51
C CYS A 109 3.75 10.91 -2.18
N VAL A 110 4.52 11.07 -1.10
CA VAL A 110 4.06 11.37 0.27
C VAL A 110 4.67 12.67 0.80
N ARG A 111 4.23 13.15 1.95
CA ARG A 111 4.85 14.29 2.66
C ARG A 111 4.81 14.06 4.17
N ASP A 112 5.35 15.02 4.93
CA ASP A 112 5.40 14.98 6.41
C ASP A 112 6.17 13.74 6.91
N THR A 113 7.28 13.38 6.25
CA THR A 113 7.98 12.11 6.44
C THR A 113 8.44 11.85 7.87
N ALA A 114 8.74 12.92 8.63
CA ALA A 114 9.10 12.80 10.04
C ALA A 114 7.91 12.33 10.90
N GLU A 115 6.69 12.79 10.60
CA GLU A 115 5.47 12.33 11.27
C GLU A 115 5.13 10.90 10.85
N LEU A 116 5.20 10.61 9.55
CA LEU A 116 4.91 9.28 8.99
C LEU A 116 5.77 8.17 9.62
N ALA A 117 7.05 8.46 9.86
CA ALA A 117 7.99 7.51 10.46
C ALA A 117 7.60 7.09 11.90
N GLY A 118 6.75 7.87 12.58
CA GLY A 118 6.26 7.60 13.92
C GLY A 118 4.90 6.90 13.97
N HIS A 119 4.25 6.64 12.83
CA HIS A 119 2.95 5.97 12.80
C HIS A 119 3.11 4.45 12.66
N ALA A 120 2.40 3.70 13.51
CA ALA A 120 2.43 2.23 13.56
C ALA A 120 1.68 1.58 12.38
N VAL A 121 2.08 1.92 11.15
CA VAL A 121 1.56 1.42 9.87
C VAL A 121 2.70 1.36 8.86
N GLY A 122 2.64 0.41 7.92
CA GLY A 122 3.59 0.34 6.82
C GLY A 122 3.31 1.43 5.78
N ILE A 123 4.33 2.14 5.30
CA ILE A 123 4.16 3.14 4.24
C ILE A 123 5.26 2.95 3.20
N ARG A 124 4.85 2.74 1.95
CA ARG A 124 5.73 2.63 0.78
C ARG A 124 5.29 3.64 -0.27
N ALA A 125 6.22 4.45 -0.78
CA ALA A 125 5.93 5.43 -1.83
C ALA A 125 7.17 5.71 -2.68
N LEU A 126 7.03 6.42 -3.80
CA LEU A 126 8.16 6.70 -4.69
C LEU A 126 9.10 7.77 -4.11
N ALA A 127 8.56 8.87 -3.59
CA ALA A 127 9.35 9.99 -3.10
C ALA A 127 8.59 10.89 -2.10
N PRO A 128 9.30 11.71 -1.31
CA PRO A 128 8.69 12.83 -0.62
C PRO A 128 8.41 13.99 -1.59
N MET A 129 7.29 14.68 -1.42
CA MET A 129 6.92 15.90 -2.15
C MET A 129 6.15 16.85 -1.23
N PRO A 130 6.65 18.05 -0.88
CA PRO A 130 5.98 18.92 0.10
C PRO A 130 4.58 19.42 -0.35
N TRP A 131 4.33 19.48 -1.66
CA TRP A 131 3.14 20.12 -2.21
C TRP A 131 1.90 19.22 -2.13
N PRO A 132 0.77 19.67 -1.55
CA PRO A 132 -0.43 18.86 -1.41
C PRO A 132 -1.24 18.76 -2.71
N THR A 133 -2.11 17.76 -2.79
CA THR A 133 -3.18 17.67 -3.78
C THR A 133 -4.28 18.71 -3.57
N GLU A 134 -5.08 18.90 -4.60
CA GLU A 134 -6.37 19.60 -4.52
C GLU A 134 -7.50 18.55 -4.49
N LYS A 135 -8.48 18.75 -3.61
CA LYS A 135 -9.58 17.79 -3.42
C LYS A 135 -10.70 18.09 -4.41
N ARG A 136 -10.81 17.27 -5.44
CA ARG A 136 -11.87 17.35 -6.46
C ARG A 136 -12.89 16.21 -6.31
N ASN A 137 -12.64 15.26 -5.40
CA ASN A 137 -13.43 14.04 -5.22
C ASN A 137 -13.43 13.15 -6.47
N GLU A 138 -12.31 13.16 -7.18
CA GLU A 138 -12.10 12.34 -8.37
C GLU A 138 -11.36 11.04 -8.04
N GLY A 139 -11.51 10.06 -8.92
CA GLY A 139 -10.83 8.76 -8.83
C GLY A 139 -11.80 7.59 -8.82
N GLN A 140 -11.25 6.40 -8.63
CA GLN A 140 -11.98 5.13 -8.56
C GLN A 140 -11.47 4.33 -7.36
N SER A 141 -12.35 3.58 -6.72
CA SER A 141 -12.03 2.70 -5.59
C SER A 141 -12.41 1.27 -5.95
N GLN A 142 -11.66 0.29 -5.45
CA GLN A 142 -11.92 -1.14 -5.68
C GLN A 142 -11.93 -1.52 -7.17
N VAL A 143 -11.01 -0.93 -7.95
CA VAL A 143 -10.78 -1.28 -9.37
C VAL A 143 -9.41 -1.91 -9.54
N ALA A 144 -9.21 -2.70 -10.60
CA ALA A 144 -7.87 -3.17 -10.95
C ALA A 144 -6.97 -1.97 -11.29
N VAL A 145 -5.75 -1.97 -10.75
CA VAL A 145 -4.77 -0.91 -10.96
C VAL A 145 -3.45 -1.47 -11.47
N GLN A 146 -2.68 -0.62 -12.14
CA GLN A 146 -1.35 -0.99 -12.61
C GLN A 146 -0.31 -0.16 -11.87
N ILE A 147 0.49 -0.83 -11.05
CA ILE A 147 1.51 -0.22 -10.21
C ILE A 147 2.87 -0.50 -10.84
N GLN A 148 3.51 0.53 -11.40
CA GLN A 148 4.81 0.39 -12.06
C GLN A 148 4.86 -0.75 -13.09
N GLY A 149 3.78 -0.92 -13.87
CA GLY A 149 3.65 -1.97 -14.88
C GLY A 149 3.03 -3.28 -14.39
N VAL A 150 2.87 -3.48 -13.07
CA VAL A 150 2.34 -4.71 -12.47
C VAL A 150 0.88 -4.57 -12.10
N TRP A 151 0.04 -5.54 -12.49
CA TRP A 151 -1.36 -5.56 -12.11
C TRP A 151 -1.56 -5.90 -10.62
N VAL A 152 -2.39 -5.09 -9.96
CA VAL A 152 -2.85 -5.32 -8.60
C VAL A 152 -4.38 -5.23 -8.59
N TYR A 153 -5.02 -6.27 -8.07
CA TYR A 153 -6.46 -6.41 -8.04
C TYR A 153 -6.99 -6.23 -6.61
N PRO A 154 -8.21 -5.68 -6.44
CA PRO A 154 -8.93 -5.77 -5.18
C PRO A 154 -8.99 -7.22 -4.69
N GLY A 155 -8.65 -7.45 -3.42
CA GLY A 155 -8.65 -8.79 -2.81
C GLY A 155 -7.37 -9.60 -3.03
N ASP A 156 -6.44 -9.15 -3.87
CA ASP A 156 -5.06 -9.69 -3.86
C ASP A 156 -4.47 -9.58 -2.46
N TRP A 157 -3.43 -10.35 -2.17
CA TRP A 157 -2.61 -10.20 -0.98
C TRP A 157 -1.29 -9.54 -1.32
N LEU A 158 -0.91 -8.54 -0.52
CA LEU A 158 0.37 -7.85 -0.65
C LEU A 158 1.24 -8.14 0.57
N TYR A 159 2.51 -8.41 0.31
CA TYR A 159 3.54 -8.65 1.32
C TYR A 159 4.70 -7.71 1.05
N ALA A 160 5.08 -6.92 2.04
CA ALA A 160 6.17 -5.96 1.94
C ALA A 160 7.11 -6.10 3.12
N ASP A 161 8.40 -6.11 2.84
CA ASP A 161 9.46 -6.12 3.83
C ASP A 161 10.63 -5.22 3.38
N GLU A 162 11.81 -5.44 3.94
CA GLU A 162 13.04 -4.71 3.64
C GLU A 162 13.54 -4.89 2.19
N ASP A 163 13.28 -6.04 1.58
CA ASP A 163 13.83 -6.39 0.27
C ASP A 163 12.92 -5.95 -0.88
N GLY A 164 11.61 -5.94 -0.66
CA GLY A 164 10.67 -5.55 -1.69
C GLY A 164 9.22 -5.75 -1.36
N ILE A 165 8.41 -5.82 -2.43
CA ILE A 165 6.96 -6.00 -2.35
C ILE A 165 6.56 -7.08 -3.35
N VAL A 166 5.83 -8.08 -2.87
CA VAL A 166 5.22 -9.12 -3.70
C VAL A 166 3.71 -9.09 -3.56
N VAL A 167 3.02 -9.52 -4.61
CA VAL A 167 1.57 -9.58 -4.70
C VAL A 167 1.17 -11.00 -5.13
N SER A 168 0.19 -11.56 -4.45
CA SER A 168 -0.36 -12.89 -4.72
C SER A 168 -1.88 -12.79 -4.88
N SER A 169 -2.49 -13.59 -5.74
CA SER A 169 -3.95 -13.65 -5.88
C SER A 169 -4.66 -14.29 -4.69
N LYS A 170 -3.91 -14.89 -3.77
CA LYS A 170 -4.40 -15.56 -2.56
C LYS A 170 -3.42 -15.38 -1.40
N PRO A 171 -3.85 -15.57 -0.14
CA PRO A 171 -2.93 -15.61 0.98
C PRO A 171 -1.87 -16.71 0.76
N LEU A 172 -0.61 -16.36 1.01
CA LEU A 172 0.58 -17.20 1.11
C LEU A 172 0.87 -17.55 2.57
#